data_AF-A0A6J7LDQ2-F1
#
_entry.id   AF-A0A6J7LDQ2-F1
#
_cell.length_a   1.000
_cell.length_b   1.000
_cell.length_c   1.000
_cell.angle_alpha   90.00
_cell.angle_beta   90.00
_cell.angle_gamma   90.00
#
_symmetry.space_group_name_H-M   'P 1'
#
loop_
_entity.id
_entity.type
_entity.pdbx_description
1 polymer ?
#
loop_
_entity_poly.entity_id
_entity_poly.type
_entity_poly.pdbx_seq_one_letter_code
_entity_poly.pdbx_strand_id
1 'polypeptide(L)'
;MEHLPDGTIKPWLTLERHMLVLRGLWEHKPTHLYSDLKVPVLFVPAEGPGGVFAETKRSAVEHAVQLVPNVRVEWFSPADHDLHAQHPSRFAEVVHAAITDGFFS
;
A
#
# COMPACT_ATOMS: atom_id res chain seq x y z
N MET A 1 -4.62 -16.79 14.64
CA MET A 1 -3.86 -17.52 15.68
C MET A 1 -4.49 -18.89 15.82
N GLU A 2 -3.69 -19.91 16.11
CA GLU A 2 -4.22 -21.23 16.45
C GLU A 2 -4.70 -21.20 17.90
N HIS A 3 -5.95 -21.63 18.13
CA HIS A 3 -6.51 -21.80 19.47
C HIS A 3 -6.22 -23.21 19.96
N LEU A 4 -5.64 -23.34 21.15
CA LEU A 4 -5.28 -24.62 21.75
C LEU A 4 -6.36 -25.12 22.74
N PRO A 5 -6.44 -26.44 23.01
CA PRO A 5 -7.41 -26.99 23.95
C PRO A 5 -7.32 -26.45 25.39
N ASP A 6 -6.18 -25.91 25.78
CA ASP A 6 -5.95 -25.28 27.10
C ASP A 6 -6.38 -23.80 27.15
N GLY A 7 -7.00 -23.29 26.09
CA GLY A 7 -7.46 -21.91 25.98
C GLY A 7 -6.37 -20.91 25.61
N THR A 8 -5.11 -21.34 25.44
CA THR A 8 -4.04 -20.47 24.97
C THR A 8 -4.07 -20.31 23.44
N ILE A 9 -3.36 -19.29 22.95
CA ILE A 9 -3.19 -19.03 21.52
C ILE A 9 -1.72 -19.14 21.15
N LYS A 10 -1.44 -19.68 19.96
CA LYS A 10 -0.10 -19.63 19.35
C LYS A 10 -0.15 -19.11 17.91
N PRO A 11 0.95 -18.56 17.38
CA PRO A 11 1.03 -18.22 15.96
C PRO A 11 0.82 -19.45 15.08
N TRP A 12 0.19 -19.26 13.92
CA TRP A 12 0.05 -20.32 12.91
C TRP A 12 1.39 -20.76 12.32
N LEU A 13 2.35 -19.84 12.29
CA LEU A 13 3.70 -20.08 11.79
C LEU A 13 4.64 -20.35 12.96
N THR A 14 5.51 -21.35 12.79
CA THR A 14 6.73 -21.45 13.59
C THR A 14 7.55 -20.17 13.47
N LEU A 15 8.37 -19.84 14.47
CA LEU A 15 9.27 -18.68 14.41
C LEU A 15 10.12 -18.66 13.13
N GLU A 16 10.69 -19.80 12.73
CA GLU A 16 11.50 -19.92 11.51
C GLU A 16 10.72 -19.44 10.26
N ARG A 17 9.52 -19.99 10.04
CA ARG A 17 8.65 -19.57 8.92
C ARG A 17 8.21 -18.11 9.02
N HIS A 18 7.96 -17.59 10.21
CA HIS A 18 7.66 -16.17 10.41
C HIS A 18 8.86 -15.28 10.00
N MET A 19 10.08 -15.68 10.37
CA MET A 19 11.30 -14.96 9.99
C MET A 19 11.54 -14.96 8.47
N LEU A 20 11.15 -16.03 7.76
CA LEU A 20 11.20 -16.05 6.29
C LEU A 20 10.29 -14.98 5.67
N VAL A 21 9.08 -14.78 6.21
CA VAL A 21 8.17 -13.72 5.75
C VAL A 21 8.78 -12.34 6.00
N LEU A 22 9.30 -12.09 7.21
CA LEU A 22 9.91 -10.80 7.55
C LEU A 22 11.13 -10.50 6.67
N ARG A 23 11.98 -11.50 6.44
CA ARG A 23 13.12 -11.36 5.52
C ARG A 23 12.64 -11.06 4.10
N GLY A 24 11.64 -11.78 3.61
CA GLY A 24 11.05 -11.53 2.29
C GLY A 24 10.55 -10.10 2.15
N LEU A 25 9.80 -9.60 3.14
CA LEU A 25 9.32 -8.21 3.15
C LEU A 25 10.47 -7.19 3.20
N TRP A 26 11.52 -7.46 3.97
CA TRP A 26 12.68 -6.58 4.10
C TRP A 26 13.56 -6.53 2.84
N GLU A 27 13.77 -7.68 2.22
CA GLU A 27 14.59 -7.80 1.00
C GLU A 27 13.83 -7.37 -0.25
N HIS A 28 12.50 -7.28 -0.18
CA HIS A 28 11.67 -6.87 -1.30
C HIS A 28 11.87 -5.39 -1.62
N LYS A 29 12.39 -5.11 -2.82
CA LYS A 29 12.62 -3.76 -3.34
C LYS A 29 11.74 -3.49 -4.57
N PRO A 30 10.41 -3.30 -4.39
CA PRO A 30 9.48 -3.14 -5.51
C PRO A 30 9.76 -1.88 -6.34
N THR A 31 10.41 -0.87 -5.74
CA THR A 31 10.78 0.37 -6.42
C THR A 31 11.74 0.15 -7.60
N HIS A 32 12.53 -0.94 -7.59
CA HIS A 32 13.40 -1.27 -8.72
C HIS A 32 12.62 -1.61 -10.00
N LEU A 33 11.34 -1.97 -9.88
CA LEU A 33 10.49 -2.35 -11.01
C LEU A 33 9.71 -1.18 -11.61
N TYR A 34 9.74 0.01 -11.00
CA TYR A 34 8.87 1.14 -11.39
C TYR A 34 9.02 1.51 -12.87
N SER A 35 10.25 1.60 -13.38
CA SER A 35 10.52 1.91 -14.79
C SER A 35 10.13 0.77 -15.75
N ASP A 36 10.02 -0.45 -15.25
CA ASP A 36 9.65 -1.62 -16.02
C ASP A 36 8.14 -1.80 -16.14
N LEU A 37 7.34 -1.11 -15.31
CA LEU A 37 5.88 -1.16 -15.37
C LEU A 37 5.37 -0.66 -16.73
N LYS A 38 4.55 -1.49 -17.39
CA LYS A 38 3.93 -1.19 -18.71
C LYS A 38 2.43 -0.97 -18.64
N VAL A 39 1.86 -0.98 -17.44
CA VAL A 39 0.43 -0.81 -17.20
C VAL A 39 0.18 0.48 -16.41
N PRO A 40 -1.00 1.10 -16.53
CA PRO A 40 -1.37 2.26 -15.73
C PRO A 40 -1.39 1.93 -14.23
N VAL A 41 -0.89 2.83 -13.38
CA VAL A 41 -0.81 2.65 -11.92
C VAL A 41 -1.49 3.80 -11.20
N LEU A 42 -2.42 3.48 -10.29
CA LEU A 42 -3.03 4.44 -9.38
C LEU A 42 -2.47 4.25 -7.97
N PHE A 43 -1.73 5.24 -7.47
CA PHE A 43 -1.36 5.31 -6.06
C PHE A 43 -2.41 6.07 -5.25
N VAL A 44 -2.78 5.52 -4.10
CA VAL A 44 -3.77 6.11 -3.16
C VAL A 44 -3.16 6.26 -1.76
N PRO A 45 -2.15 7.13 -1.60
CA PRO A 45 -1.47 7.30 -0.31
C PRO A 45 -2.38 7.97 0.72
N ALA A 46 -2.45 7.37 1.90
CA ALA A 46 -3.01 7.99 3.10
C ALA A 46 -1.96 8.83 3.82
N GLU A 47 -2.34 9.99 4.35
CA GLU A 47 -1.49 10.84 5.18
C GLU A 47 -2.23 11.22 6.45
N GLY A 48 -1.76 10.73 7.60
CA GLY A 48 -2.30 11.12 8.90
C GLY A 48 -1.79 12.49 9.35
N PRO A 49 -2.38 13.08 10.40
CA PRO A 49 -1.95 14.39 10.91
C PRO A 49 -0.52 14.35 11.47
N GLY A 50 0.40 15.05 10.79
CA GLY A 50 1.70 15.55 11.26
C GLY A 50 2.69 14.53 11.85
N GLY A 51 3.74 14.18 11.09
CA GLY A 51 4.89 13.42 11.59
C GLY A 51 5.96 13.14 10.53
N VAL A 52 7.15 12.69 10.94
CA VAL A 52 8.32 12.39 10.07
C VAL A 52 7.98 11.41 8.92
N PHE A 53 6.98 10.55 9.14
CA PHE A 53 6.48 9.63 8.13
C PHE A 53 5.76 10.31 6.96
N ALA A 54 5.23 11.52 7.13
CA ALA A 54 4.55 12.27 6.06
C ALA A 54 5.54 12.74 4.99
N GLU A 55 6.66 13.33 5.40
CA GLU A 55 7.72 13.78 4.48
C GLU A 55 8.35 12.61 3.72
N THR A 56 8.68 11.53 4.45
CA THR A 56 9.24 10.31 3.84
C THR A 56 8.26 9.70 2.82
N LYS A 57 6.96 9.71 3.13
CA LYS A 57 5.91 9.19 2.23
C LYS A 57 5.74 10.06 0.99
N ARG A 58 5.75 11.39 1.13
CA ARG A 58 5.70 12.31 -0.02
C ARG A 58 6.89 12.12 -0.95
N SER A 59 8.10 12.07 -0.41
CA SER A 59 9.30 11.80 -1.21
C SER A 59 9.25 10.43 -1.92
N ALA A 60 8.73 9.39 -1.25
CA ALA A 60 8.56 8.07 -1.87
C ALA A 60 7.54 8.09 -3.02
N VAL A 61 6.43 8.82 -2.86
CA VAL A 61 5.42 8.97 -3.92
C VAL A 61 5.96 9.82 -5.07
N GLU A 62 6.69 10.89 -4.80
CA GLU A 62 7.37 11.69 -5.83
C GLU A 62 8.35 10.85 -6.65
N HIS A 63 9.15 10.01 -5.99
CA HIS A 63 10.03 9.05 -6.66
C HIS A 63 9.24 8.09 -7.56
N ALA A 64 8.09 7.58 -7.10
CA ALA A 64 7.23 6.72 -7.91
C ALA A 64 6.67 7.47 -9.13
N VAL A 65 6.22 8.72 -8.97
CA VAL A 65 5.71 9.55 -10.06
C VAL A 65 6.79 9.81 -11.13
N GLN A 66 8.06 9.92 -10.71
CA GLN A 66 9.18 10.13 -11.64
C GLN A 66 9.55 8.88 -12.46
N LEU A 67 9.35 7.68 -11.91
CA LEU A 67 9.82 6.44 -12.54
C LEU A 67 8.72 5.62 -13.22
N VAL A 68 7.48 5.67 -12.72
CA VAL A 68 6.38 4.88 -13.28
C VAL A 68 5.85 5.57 -14.55
N PRO A 69 5.90 4.92 -15.74
CA PRO A 69 5.60 5.60 -17.00
C PRO A 69 4.18 6.14 -17.15
N ASN A 70 3.19 5.45 -16.57
CA ASN A 70 1.79 5.88 -16.57
C ASN A 70 1.24 5.78 -15.16
N VAL A 71 1.18 6.91 -14.47
CA VAL A 71 0.90 6.97 -13.04
C VAL A 71 -0.06 8.11 -12.70
N ARG A 72 -1.00 7.81 -11.81
CA ARG A 72 -1.89 8.78 -11.17
C ARG A 72 -1.76 8.62 -9.66
N VAL A 73 -1.90 9.73 -8.94
CA VAL A 73 -1.86 9.74 -7.48
C VAL A 73 -3.08 10.47 -6.94
N GLU A 74 -3.79 9.85 -6.01
CA GLU A 74 -4.91 10.46 -5.27
C GLU A 74 -4.62 10.40 -3.77
N TRP A 75 -4.36 11.55 -3.16
CA TRP A 75 -4.01 11.64 -1.75
C TRP A 75 -5.26 11.64 -0.85
N PHE A 76 -5.22 10.83 0.19
CA PHE A 76 -6.17 10.89 1.29
C PHE A 76 -5.48 11.55 2.48
N SER A 77 -5.72 12.85 2.68
CA SER A 77 -5.14 13.63 3.78
C SER A 77 -6.21 14.56 4.37
N PRO A 78 -6.49 14.49 5.69
CA PRO A 78 -5.98 13.50 6.63
C PRO A 78 -6.62 12.12 6.42
N ALA A 79 -5.85 11.04 6.55
CA ALA A 79 -6.36 9.66 6.60
C ALA A 79 -5.35 8.66 7.18
N ASP A 80 -5.85 7.53 7.67
CA ASP A 80 -5.10 6.37 8.14
C ASP A 80 -4.89 5.34 7.01
N HIS A 81 -4.08 4.33 7.28
CA HIS A 81 -3.65 3.35 6.27
C HIS A 81 -4.83 2.64 5.57
N ASP A 82 -5.85 2.25 6.33
CA ASP A 82 -6.97 1.45 5.82
C ASP A 82 -8.07 2.31 5.20
N LEU A 83 -7.72 3.01 4.11
CA LEU A 83 -8.62 3.95 3.40
C LEU A 83 -9.97 3.34 3.01
N HIS A 84 -9.97 2.08 2.60
CA HIS A 84 -11.17 1.35 2.22
C HIS A 84 -12.10 1.08 3.41
N ALA A 85 -11.57 1.02 4.63
CA ALA A 85 -12.36 0.87 5.85
C ALA A 85 -12.77 2.24 6.43
N GLN A 86 -11.84 3.21 6.42
CA GLN A 86 -12.08 4.55 6.97
C GLN A 86 -12.96 5.42 6.07
N HIS A 87 -12.76 5.34 4.75
CA HIS A 87 -13.42 6.16 3.73
C HIS A 87 -13.96 5.31 2.56
N PRO A 88 -14.82 4.30 2.82
CA PRO A 88 -15.24 3.32 1.83
C PRO A 88 -15.84 3.95 0.56
N SER A 89 -16.75 4.92 0.71
CA SER A 89 -17.39 5.57 -0.45
C SER A 89 -16.40 6.37 -1.28
N ARG A 90 -15.58 7.22 -0.65
CA ARG A 90 -14.58 8.02 -1.36
C ARG A 90 -13.55 7.14 -2.06
N PHE A 91 -13.08 6.08 -1.40
CA PHE A 91 -12.15 5.13 -2.01
C PHE A 91 -12.77 4.45 -3.24
N ALA A 92 -14.01 4.00 -3.13
CA ALA A 92 -14.73 3.41 -4.26
C ALA A 92 -14.93 4.39 -5.42
N GLU A 93 -15.26 5.66 -5.14
CA GLU A 93 -15.40 6.72 -6.14
C GLU A 93 -14.09 6.98 -6.90
N VAL A 94 -12.97 7.05 -6.19
CA VAL A 94 -11.64 7.25 -6.79
C VAL A 94 -11.29 6.11 -7.75
N VAL A 95 -11.50 4.85 -7.33
CA VAL A 95 -11.26 3.68 -8.17
C VAL A 95 -12.23 3.65 -9.36
N HIS A 96 -13.50 3.95 -9.14
CA HIS A 96 -14.53 3.99 -10.18
C HIS A 96 -14.23 5.06 -11.25
N ALA A 97 -13.78 6.25 -10.83
CA ALA A 97 -13.40 7.32 -11.73
C ALA A 97 -12.25 6.90 -12.66
N ALA A 98 -11.20 6.28 -12.12
CA ALA A 98 -10.07 5.79 -12.91
C ALA A 98 -10.43 4.64 -13.87
N ILE A 99 -11.47 3.86 -13.56
CA ILE A 99 -12.00 2.85 -14.50
C ILE A 99 -12.80 3.54 -15.61
N THR A 100 -13.68 4.47 -15.25
CA THR A 100 -14.67 5.04 -16.18
C THR A 100 -14.12 6.13 -17.09
N ASP A 101 -13.07 6.84 -16.66
CA ASP A 101 -12.36 7.81 -17.49
C ASP A 101 -11.33 7.18 -18.43
N GLY A 102 -11.19 5.85 -18.40
CA GLY A 102 -10.30 5.09 -19.27
C GLY A 102 -8.84 5.07 -18.82
N PHE A 103 -8.50 5.56 -17.63
CA PHE A 103 -7.10 5.56 -17.15
C PHE A 103 -6.45 4.17 -17.16
N PHE A 104 -7.22 3.11 -16.88
CA PHE A 104 -6.75 1.72 -16.89
C PHE A 104 -6.90 0.99 -18.23
N SER A 105 -7.38 1.65 -19.29
CA SER A 105 -7.61 1.03 -20.61
C SER A 105 -6.37 1.02 -21.50
#